data_AF-A0A3C1XCT5-F1
#
_entry.id   AF-A0A3C1XCT5-F1
#
_cell.length_a   1.000
_cell.length_b   1.000
_cell.length_c   1.000
_cell.angle_alpha   90.00
_cell.angle_beta   90.00
_cell.angle_gamma   90.00
#
_symmetry.space_group_name_H-M   'P 1'
#
loop_
_entity.id
_entity.type
_entity.pdbx_description
1 polymer ?
#
loop_
_entity_poly.entity_id
_entity_poly.type
_entity_poly.pdbx_seq_one_letter_code
_entity_poly.pdbx_strand_id
1 'polypeptide(L)'
;SAGILFATGDATYRPLLILLPVFGTLLLIIFRDSWINKNVLSSSPFVFVGLISYTWYLWHWPLLSIARNLNGGNLPNYPTCFFLLLIGLALSLFSYFIIETPIRKKAITKKLTISLSICVFCCTLLGLLVQSLDGFPGRLGDSAAAALSSKNTFPKQNKYAKVKYGCSADLEFCWAPENSQPSLALIGDSHAHHLAFGLQKNWGKQFLLI
;
A
#
# COMPACT_ATOMS: atom_id res chain seq x y z
N SER A 1 5.44 10.62 -7.54
CA SER A 1 4.34 11.55 -7.84
C SER A 1 4.20 11.72 -9.34
N ALA A 2 3.53 10.76 -10.00
CA ALA A 2 3.14 10.87 -11.40
C ALA A 2 1.73 11.48 -11.47
N GLY A 3 1.55 12.57 -12.21
CA GLY A 3 0.27 13.25 -12.34
C GLY A 3 -0.28 13.11 -13.75
N ILE A 4 -1.38 12.36 -13.90
CA ILE A 4 -2.20 12.45 -15.11
C ILE A 4 -3.30 13.46 -14.78
N LEU A 5 -3.20 14.66 -15.34
CA LEU A 5 -4.19 15.72 -15.15
C LEU A 5 -5.37 15.50 -16.11
N PHE A 6 -6.41 14.82 -15.63
CA PHE A 6 -7.77 15.01 -16.14
C PHE A 6 -8.45 16.08 -15.29
N ALA A 7 -8.49 17.30 -15.80
CA ALA A 7 -9.23 18.40 -15.19
C ALA A 7 -10.72 18.28 -15.56
N THR A 8 -11.45 17.40 -14.87
CA THR A 8 -12.92 17.36 -14.94
C THR A 8 -13.49 17.04 -13.56
N GLY A 9 -14.13 18.06 -12.99
CA GLY A 9 -15.14 18.16 -11.92
C GLY A 9 -15.36 17.07 -10.86
N ASP A 10 -15.63 17.56 -9.65
CA ASP A 10 -16.41 16.94 -8.56
C ASP A 10 -15.67 16.22 -7.42
N ALA A 11 -14.59 16.83 -6.93
CA ALA A 11 -13.99 16.48 -5.63
C ALA A 11 -14.59 17.25 -4.43
N THR A 12 -15.82 17.78 -4.56
CA THR A 12 -16.53 18.60 -3.55
C THR A 12 -17.32 17.78 -2.52
N TYR A 13 -17.01 16.50 -2.37
CA TYR A 13 -17.56 15.61 -1.34
C TYR A 13 -16.38 15.32 -0.36
N ARG A 14 -16.37 15.51 0.96
CA ARG A 14 -17.35 15.36 2.04
C ARG A 14 -16.79 15.92 3.38
N PRO A 15 -16.23 17.15 3.48
CA PRO A 15 -15.72 17.64 4.77
C PRO A 15 -16.81 17.66 5.85
N LEU A 16 -18.07 17.92 5.47
CA LEU A 16 -19.23 17.87 6.37
C LEU A 16 -19.55 16.47 6.92
N LEU A 17 -19.32 15.40 6.14
CA LEU A 17 -19.58 14.03 6.61
C LEU A 17 -18.52 13.55 7.61
N ILE A 18 -17.32 14.13 7.58
CA ILE A 18 -16.24 13.84 8.53
C ILE A 18 -16.50 14.52 9.88
N LEU A 19 -17.22 15.65 9.88
CA LEU A 19 -17.57 16.35 11.12
C LEU A 19 -18.51 15.53 12.01
N LEU A 20 -19.40 14.72 11.43
CA LEU A 20 -20.36 13.92 12.18
C LEU A 20 -19.69 12.94 13.18
N PRO A 21 -18.74 12.07 12.77
CA PRO A 21 -18.03 11.21 13.72
C PRO A 21 -17.10 11.99 14.66
N VAL A 22 -16.54 13.12 14.24
CA VAL A 22 -15.66 13.97 15.08
C VAL A 22 -16.45 14.64 16.21
N PHE A 23 -17.62 15.20 15.92
CA PHE A 23 -18.51 15.71 16.95
C PHE A 23 -19.03 14.57 17.84
N GLY A 24 -19.37 13.41 17.26
CA GLY A 24 -19.77 12.23 18.02
C GLY A 24 -18.71 11.80 19.05
N THR A 25 -17.44 11.73 18.66
CA THR A 25 -16.35 11.40 19.60
C THR A 25 -16.13 12.49 20.63
N LEU A 26 -16.22 13.78 20.25
CA LEU A 26 -16.12 14.90 21.18
C LEU A 26 -17.19 14.83 22.28
N LEU A 27 -18.46 14.59 21.91
CA LEU A 27 -19.55 14.42 22.86
C LEU A 27 -19.32 13.23 23.79
N LEU A 28 -18.82 12.10 23.28
CA LEU A 28 -18.51 10.93 24.11
C LEU A 28 -17.40 11.21 25.13
N ILE A 29 -16.40 12.04 24.78
CA ILE A 29 -15.29 12.42 25.68
C ILE A 29 -15.78 13.39 26.76
N ILE A 30 -16.57 14.41 26.39
CA ILE A 30 -17.11 15.42 27.32
C ILE A 30 -18.07 14.77 28.32
N PHE A 31 -18.97 13.90 27.86
CA PHE A 31 -19.98 13.23 28.69
C PHE A 31 -19.52 11.85 29.16
N ARG A 32 -18.32 11.74 29.73
CA ARG A 32 -17.74 10.46 30.17
C ARG A 32 -18.60 9.71 31.20
N ASP A 33 -19.29 10.44 32.08
CA ASP A 33 -20.14 9.88 33.14
C ASP A 33 -21.60 9.64 32.74
N SER A 34 -21.95 9.84 31.47
CA SER A 34 -23.29 9.52 30.96
C SER A 34 -23.64 8.05 31.19
N TRP A 35 -24.91 7.80 31.53
CA TRP A 35 -25.45 6.45 31.72
C TRP A 35 -25.21 5.55 30.51
N ILE A 36 -25.29 6.09 29.29
CA ILE A 36 -25.02 5.34 28.05
C ILE A 36 -23.54 4.93 27.97
N ASN A 37 -22.62 5.82 28.33
CA ASN A 37 -21.19 5.52 28.32
C ASN A 37 -20.80 4.48 29.36
N LYS A 38 -21.40 4.55 30.56
CA LYS A 38 -21.16 3.58 31.64
C LYS A 38 -21.83 2.22 31.41
N ASN A 39 -23.09 2.19 30.94
CA ASN A 39 -23.82 0.92 30.82
C ASN A 39 -23.71 0.26 29.45
N VAL A 40 -23.59 1.02 28.36
CA VAL A 40 -23.57 0.46 27.00
C VAL A 40 -22.14 0.35 26.48
N LEU A 41 -21.40 1.47 26.43
CA LEU A 41 -20.06 1.49 25.85
C LEU A 41 -19.00 0.86 26.75
N SER A 42 -19.16 0.93 28.08
CA SER A 42 -18.23 0.29 29.04
C SER A 42 -18.64 -1.14 29.38
N SER A 43 -19.66 -1.69 28.72
CA SER A 43 -20.05 -3.09 28.92
C SER A 43 -18.94 -4.04 28.42
N SER A 44 -18.70 -5.11 29.18
CA SER A 44 -17.69 -6.13 28.83
C SER A 44 -17.76 -6.64 27.39
N PRO A 45 -18.92 -6.90 26.76
CA PRO A 45 -18.98 -7.37 25.38
C PRO A 45 -18.58 -6.29 24.35
N PHE A 46 -18.97 -5.02 24.54
CA PHE A 46 -18.59 -3.95 23.60
C PHE A 46 -17.09 -3.66 23.63
N VAL A 47 -16.50 -3.65 24.84
CA VAL A 47 -15.04 -3.51 25.00
C VAL A 47 -14.31 -4.70 24.37
N PHE A 48 -14.84 -5.92 24.52
CA PHE A 48 -14.26 -7.11 23.91
C PHE A 48 -14.28 -7.07 22.37
N VAL A 49 -15.37 -6.63 21.76
CA VAL A 49 -15.45 -6.44 20.30
C VAL A 49 -14.43 -5.40 19.84
N GLY A 50 -14.30 -4.28 20.56
CA GLY A 50 -13.29 -3.26 20.27
C GLY A 50 -11.86 -3.81 20.33
N LEU A 51 -11.56 -4.63 21.35
CA LEU A 51 -10.25 -5.26 21.52
C LEU A 51 -9.93 -6.24 20.38
N ILE A 52 -10.88 -7.06 19.94
CA ILE A 52 -10.66 -7.98 18.81
C ILE A 52 -10.57 -7.23 17.48
N SER A 53 -11.34 -6.15 17.31
CA SER A 53 -11.37 -5.38 16.06
C SER A 53 -9.99 -4.85 15.67
N TYR A 54 -9.18 -4.49 16.67
CA TYR A 54 -7.80 -4.07 16.45
C TYR A 54 -6.94 -5.19 15.84
N THR A 55 -6.90 -6.36 16.47
CA THR A 55 -6.12 -7.50 15.98
C THR A 55 -6.68 -8.00 14.65
N TRP A 56 -7.99 -7.97 14.43
CA TRP A 56 -8.60 -8.37 13.17
C TRP A 56 -8.23 -7.42 12.04
N TYR A 57 -8.13 -6.12 12.33
CA TYR A 57 -7.67 -5.13 11.37
C TYR A 57 -6.27 -5.47 10.83
N LEU A 58 -5.38 -5.96 11.69
CA LEU A 58 -4.03 -6.35 11.31
C LEU A 58 -3.99 -7.57 10.37
N TRP A 59 -4.89 -8.55 10.54
CA TRP A 59 -4.80 -9.82 9.80
C TRP A 59 -5.60 -9.87 8.51
N HIS A 60 -6.76 -9.21 8.45
CA HIS A 60 -7.60 -9.30 7.25
C HIS A 60 -6.95 -8.64 6.03
N TRP A 61 -6.30 -7.49 6.20
CA TRP A 61 -5.65 -6.75 5.10
C TRP A 61 -4.52 -7.54 4.42
N PRO A 62 -3.54 -8.12 5.18
CA PRO A 62 -2.52 -8.98 4.59
C PRO A 62 -3.08 -10.19 3.86
N LEU A 63 -4.09 -10.87 4.43
CA LEU A 63 -4.73 -12.02 3.79
C LEU A 63 -5.38 -11.66 2.46
N LEU A 64 -6.16 -10.56 2.42
CA LEU A 64 -6.77 -10.07 1.19
C LEU A 64 -5.73 -9.60 0.18
N SER A 65 -4.67 -8.93 0.63
CA SER A 65 -3.57 -8.48 -0.23
C SER A 65 -2.82 -9.65 -0.87
N ILE A 66 -2.50 -10.69 -0.11
CA ILE A 66 -1.88 -11.92 -0.63
C ILE A 66 -2.80 -12.58 -1.65
N ALA A 67 -4.09 -12.74 -1.32
CA ALA A 67 -5.05 -13.34 -2.24
C ALA A 67 -5.23 -12.54 -3.53
N ARG A 68 -5.20 -11.20 -3.45
CA ARG A 68 -5.21 -10.31 -4.61
C ARG A 68 -3.97 -10.47 -5.48
N ASN A 69 -2.79 -10.59 -4.86
CA ASN A 69 -1.54 -10.82 -5.60
C ASN A 69 -1.54 -12.18 -6.30
N LEU A 70 -2.06 -13.23 -5.66
CA LEU A 70 -2.20 -14.56 -6.27
C LEU A 70 -3.20 -14.57 -7.44
N ASN A 71 -4.23 -13.71 -7.40
CA ASN A 71 -5.21 -13.54 -8.48
C ASN A 71 -4.78 -12.47 -9.52
N GLY A 72 -3.48 -12.19 -9.65
CA GLY A 72 -2.99 -11.28 -10.70
C GLY A 72 -3.44 -9.81 -10.51
N GLY A 73 -3.68 -9.38 -9.27
CA GLY A 73 -4.11 -8.02 -8.95
C GLY A 73 -5.63 -7.84 -8.86
N ASN A 74 -6.42 -8.87 -9.20
CA ASN A 74 -7.87 -8.85 -9.10
C ASN A 74 -8.35 -9.29 -7.71
N LEU A 75 -9.48 -8.72 -7.27
CA LEU A 75 -10.12 -9.17 -6.05
C LEU A 75 -10.63 -10.61 -6.24
N PRO A 76 -10.41 -11.51 -5.26
CA PRO A 76 -10.99 -12.84 -5.28
C PRO A 76 -12.52 -12.79 -5.31
N ASN A 77 -13.14 -13.90 -5.73
CA ASN A 77 -14.59 -14.07 -5.64
C ASN A 77 -15.10 -13.78 -4.21
N TYR A 78 -16.28 -13.17 -4.08
CA TYR A 78 -16.91 -12.87 -2.80
C TYR A 78 -16.85 -14.00 -1.75
N PRO A 79 -17.15 -15.28 -2.07
CA PRO A 79 -17.01 -16.38 -1.11
C PRO A 79 -15.59 -16.59 -0.61
N THR A 80 -14.58 -16.41 -1.47
CA THR A 80 -13.16 -16.51 -1.08
C THR A 80 -12.77 -15.36 -0.15
N CYS A 81 -13.22 -14.14 -0.43
CA CYS A 81 -13.01 -12.99 0.44
C CYS A 81 -13.64 -13.21 1.83
N PHE A 82 -14.87 -13.73 1.89
CA PHE A 82 -15.55 -14.04 3.15
C PHE A 82 -14.79 -15.10 3.95
N PHE A 83 -14.33 -16.17 3.28
CA PHE A 83 -13.53 -17.22 3.91
C PHE A 83 -12.20 -16.68 4.47
N LEU A 84 -11.51 -15.80 3.73
CA LEU A 84 -10.29 -15.15 4.20
C LEU A 84 -10.53 -14.23 5.39
N LEU A 85 -11.66 -13.54 5.44
CA LEU A 85 -12.05 -12.71 6.60
C LEU A 85 -12.28 -13.57 7.84
N LEU A 86 -12.90 -14.75 7.69
CA LEU A 86 -13.08 -15.72 8.77
C LEU A 86 -11.75 -16.29 9.27
N ILE A 87 -10.83 -16.62 8.35
CA ILE A 87 -9.47 -17.02 8.71
C ILE A 87 -8.76 -15.90 9.48
N GLY A 88 -8.85 -14.66 8.98
CA GLY A 88 -8.29 -13.49 9.65
C GLY A 88 -8.86 -13.29 11.05
N LEU A 89 -10.15 -13.56 11.24
CA LEU A 89 -10.80 -13.51 12.55
C LEU A 89 -10.31 -14.63 13.48
N ALA A 90 -10.16 -15.86 12.98
CA ALA A 90 -9.61 -16.97 13.75
C ALA A 90 -8.14 -16.70 14.17
N LEU A 91 -7.31 -16.21 13.25
CA LEU A 91 -5.93 -15.80 13.55
C LEU A 91 -5.90 -14.64 14.55
N SER A 92 -6.81 -13.69 14.40
CA SER A 92 -6.94 -12.57 15.32
C SER A 92 -7.26 -13.03 16.74
N LEU A 93 -8.21 -13.94 16.92
CA LEU A 93 -8.53 -14.51 18.23
C LEU A 93 -7.32 -15.25 18.82
N PHE A 94 -6.64 -16.07 18.01
CA PHE A 94 -5.46 -16.81 18.44
C PHE A 94 -4.34 -15.86 18.89
N SER A 95 -4.04 -14.84 18.08
CA SER A 95 -3.04 -13.81 18.39
C SER A 95 -3.41 -13.01 19.64
N TYR A 96 -4.68 -12.63 19.78
CA TYR A 96 -5.17 -11.90 20.94
C TYR A 96 -5.02 -12.70 22.25
N PHE A 97 -5.38 -13.98 22.27
CA PHE A 97 -5.29 -14.80 23.48
C PHE A 97 -3.86 -15.22 23.82
N ILE A 98 -3.01 -15.51 22.83
CA ILE A 98 -1.68 -16.12 23.05
C ILE A 98 -0.56 -15.09 23.10
N ILE A 99 -0.68 -13.98 22.37
CA ILE A 99 0.37 -12.96 22.29
C ILE A 99 -0.06 -11.73 23.07
N GLU A 100 -1.19 -11.12 22.72
CA GLU A 100 -1.56 -9.81 23.28
C GLU A 100 -2.00 -9.89 24.74
N THR A 101 -2.84 -10.88 25.10
CA THR A 101 -3.36 -11.03 26.47
C THR A 101 -2.26 -11.28 27.51
N PRO A 102 -1.28 -12.20 27.30
CA PRO A 102 -0.20 -12.38 28.27
C PRO A 102 0.74 -11.19 28.33
N ILE A 103 1.01 -10.49 27.21
CA ILE A 103 1.84 -9.27 27.21
C ILE A 103 1.13 -8.12 27.94
N ARG A 104 -0.19 -8.00 27.80
CA ARG A 104 -0.98 -6.95 28.45
C ARG A 104 -1.20 -7.19 29.94
N LYS A 105 -1.29 -8.46 30.37
CA LYS A 105 -1.51 -8.83 31.79
C LYS A 105 -0.21 -9.04 32.57
N LYS A 106 0.91 -9.37 31.93
CA LYS A 106 2.21 -9.56 32.59
C LYS A 106 3.09 -8.33 32.35
N ALA A 107 3.84 -7.90 33.37
CA ALA A 107 4.80 -6.82 33.21
C ALA A 107 5.84 -7.19 32.13
N ILE A 108 6.16 -6.24 31.25
CA ILE A 108 7.18 -6.42 30.21
C ILE A 108 8.52 -6.68 30.92
N THR A 109 9.06 -7.87 30.74
CA THR A 109 10.35 -8.25 31.33
C THR A 109 11.48 -7.95 30.35
N LYS A 110 12.67 -7.63 30.88
CA LYS A 110 13.88 -7.40 30.05
C LYS A 110 14.17 -8.56 29.09
N LYS A 111 13.89 -9.81 29.51
CA LYS A 111 14.05 -11.01 28.65
C LYS A 111 13.12 -10.97 27.43
N LEU A 112 11.86 -10.56 27.62
CA LEU A 112 10.91 -10.45 26.52
C LEU A 112 11.34 -9.36 25.51
N THR A 113 11.76 -8.20 26.00
CA THR A 113 12.25 -7.11 25.13
C THR A 113 13.49 -7.53 24.35
N ILE A 114 14.46 -8.16 25.01
CA ILE A 114 15.68 -8.66 24.34
C ILE A 114 15.33 -9.73 23.30
N SER A 115 14.44 -10.67 23.63
CA SER A 115 13.98 -11.68 22.67
C SER A 115 13.30 -11.07 21.45
N LEU A 116 12.41 -10.09 21.64
CA LEU A 116 11.73 -9.40 20.54
C LEU A 116 12.71 -8.61 19.68
N SER A 117 13.66 -7.90 20.30
CA SER A 117 14.70 -7.17 19.58
C SER A 117 15.58 -8.10 18.74
N ILE A 118 15.94 -9.28 19.25
CA ILE A 118 16.68 -10.29 18.48
C ILE A 118 15.85 -10.79 17.29
N CYS A 119 14.55 -11.08 17.49
CA CYS A 119 13.68 -11.48 16.38
C CYS A 119 13.59 -10.41 15.29
N VAL A 120 13.40 -9.14 15.65
CA VAL A 120 13.36 -8.02 14.70
C VAL A 120 14.69 -7.90 13.96
N PHE A 121 15.82 -8.01 14.68
CA PHE A 121 17.14 -7.97 14.09
C PHE A 121 17.35 -9.11 13.09
N CYS A 122 16.99 -10.35 13.44
CA CYS A 122 17.09 -11.50 12.54
C CYS A 122 16.19 -11.35 11.30
N CYS A 123 14.95 -10.88 11.45
CA CYS A 123 14.06 -10.61 10.32
C CYS A 123 14.62 -9.53 9.39
N THR A 124 15.22 -8.48 9.96
CA THR A 124 15.85 -7.41 9.19
C THR A 124 17.07 -7.93 8.42
N LEU A 125 17.91 -8.72 9.08
CA LEU A 125 19.10 -9.32 8.46
C LEU A 125 18.72 -10.29 7.33
N LEU A 126 17.69 -11.11 7.54
CA LEU A 126 17.13 -11.97 6.49
C LEU A 126 16.59 -11.14 5.33
N GLY A 127 15.88 -10.04 5.59
CA GLY A 127 15.41 -9.13 4.56
C GLY A 127 16.55 -8.53 3.72
N LEU A 128 17.63 -8.08 4.36
CA LEU A 128 18.81 -7.55 3.69
C LEU A 128 19.55 -8.61 2.87
N LEU A 129 19.65 -9.84 3.39
CA LEU A 129 20.23 -10.97 2.66
C LEU A 129 19.42 -11.30 1.41
N VAL A 130 18.10 -11.39 1.53
CA VAL A 130 17.20 -11.63 0.38
C VAL A 130 17.32 -10.49 -0.63
N GLN A 131 17.41 -9.24 -0.19
CA GLN A 131 17.62 -8.10 -1.09
C GLN A 131 18.97 -8.16 -1.82
N SER A 132 20.03 -8.59 -1.12
CA SER A 132 21.37 -8.71 -1.71
C SER A 132 21.48 -9.87 -2.72
N LEU A 133 20.57 -10.84 -2.66
CA LEU A 133 20.47 -11.96 -3.60
C LEU A 133 19.52 -11.69 -4.77
N ASP A 134 19.20 -10.42 -5.06
CA ASP A 134 18.18 -9.99 -6.04
C ASP A 134 16.78 -10.62 -5.79
N GLY A 135 16.53 -11.06 -4.56
CA GLY A 135 15.29 -11.70 -4.14
C GLY A 135 15.20 -13.17 -4.55
N PHE A 136 13.98 -13.61 -4.85
CA PHE A 136 13.70 -14.96 -5.34
C PHE A 136 13.30 -14.87 -6.81
N PRO A 137 14.21 -15.11 -7.77
CA PRO A 137 13.92 -14.91 -9.20
C PRO A 137 12.78 -15.82 -9.69
N GLY A 138 12.63 -17.01 -9.12
CA GLY A 138 11.51 -17.92 -9.41
C GLY A 138 10.13 -17.47 -8.91
N ARG A 139 10.02 -16.35 -8.18
CA ARG A 139 8.72 -15.78 -7.78
C ARG A 139 8.02 -15.03 -8.92
N LEU A 140 8.76 -14.68 -9.95
CA LEU A 140 8.29 -13.91 -11.10
C LEU A 140 8.02 -14.89 -12.24
N GLY A 141 6.85 -14.82 -12.87
CA GLY A 141 6.62 -15.56 -14.11
C GLY A 141 7.60 -15.11 -15.20
N ASP A 142 7.83 -15.93 -16.23
CA ASP A 142 8.86 -15.73 -17.27
C ASP A 142 8.86 -14.30 -17.86
N SER A 143 7.68 -13.69 -18.00
CA SER A 143 7.51 -12.31 -18.50
C SER A 143 7.99 -11.23 -17.52
N ALA A 144 7.79 -11.42 -16.21
CA ALA A 144 8.21 -10.47 -15.18
C ALA A 144 9.70 -10.65 -14.84
N ALA A 145 10.23 -11.87 -14.92
CA ALA A 145 11.66 -12.15 -14.83
C ALA A 145 12.44 -11.55 -16.01
N ALA A 146 11.88 -11.61 -17.23
CA ALA A 146 12.46 -10.93 -18.40
C ALA A 146 12.44 -9.39 -18.26
N ALA A 147 11.35 -8.82 -17.72
CA ALA A 147 11.21 -7.37 -17.51
C ALA A 147 12.11 -6.79 -16.40
N LEU A 148 12.53 -7.61 -15.43
CA LEU A 148 13.48 -7.23 -14.37
C LEU A 148 14.93 -7.55 -14.74
N SER A 149 15.17 -8.63 -15.49
CA SER A 149 16.50 -8.97 -16.05
C SER A 149 16.91 -8.02 -17.16
N SER A 150 15.96 -7.51 -17.95
CA SER A 150 16.19 -6.26 -18.65
C SER A 150 16.32 -5.19 -17.58
N LYS A 151 17.50 -4.62 -17.38
CA LYS A 151 17.65 -3.27 -16.83
C LYS A 151 16.75 -2.35 -17.66
N ASN A 152 15.47 -2.29 -17.31
CA ASN A 152 14.45 -1.49 -17.98
C ASN A 152 14.63 -0.05 -17.53
N THR A 153 15.81 0.49 -17.85
CA THR A 153 16.01 1.92 -17.94
C THR A 153 15.49 2.27 -19.31
N PHE A 154 14.19 2.50 -19.40
CA PHE A 154 13.67 3.33 -20.47
C PHE A 154 14.61 4.55 -20.54
N PRO A 155 15.15 4.93 -21.70
CA PRO A 155 16.16 5.98 -21.74
C PRO A 155 15.59 7.25 -21.13
N LYS A 156 16.22 7.75 -20.07
CA LYS A 156 15.77 8.94 -19.35
C LYS A 156 15.65 10.14 -20.30
N GLN A 157 16.59 10.25 -21.24
CA GLN A 157 16.66 11.37 -22.16
C GLN A 157 17.01 10.92 -23.59
N ASN A 158 16.58 11.69 -24.59
CA ASN A 158 17.15 11.62 -25.94
C ASN A 158 17.40 13.00 -26.56
N LYS A 159 18.34 13.04 -27.52
CA LYS A 159 18.74 14.28 -28.20
C LYS A 159 17.57 14.88 -29.01
N TYR A 160 16.73 14.03 -29.59
CA TYR A 160 15.56 14.44 -30.38
C TYR A 160 14.57 15.28 -29.57
N ALA A 161 14.17 14.83 -28.36
CA ALA A 161 13.20 15.55 -27.56
C ALA A 161 13.74 16.89 -27.05
N LYS A 162 15.02 16.94 -26.66
CA LYS A 162 15.69 18.19 -26.26
C LYS A 162 15.67 19.24 -27.36
N VAL A 163 16.00 18.86 -28.60
CA VAL A 163 16.09 19.80 -29.73
C VAL A 163 14.72 20.23 -30.24
N LYS A 164 13.75 19.32 -30.30
CA LYS A 164 12.43 19.59 -30.89
C LYS A 164 11.43 20.20 -29.91
N TYR A 165 11.44 19.79 -28.65
CA TYR A 165 10.46 20.20 -27.63
C TYR A 165 11.05 21.12 -26.55
N GLY A 166 12.34 21.47 -26.63
CA GLY A 166 12.93 22.50 -25.77
C GLY A 166 13.02 22.13 -24.29
N CYS A 167 13.24 20.86 -23.95
CA CYS A 167 13.45 20.45 -22.57
C CYS A 167 14.68 21.12 -21.95
N SER A 168 14.51 21.74 -20.77
CA SER A 168 15.62 22.25 -19.94
C SER A 168 16.64 21.15 -19.63
N ALA A 169 17.92 21.52 -19.49
CA ALA A 169 18.97 20.63 -19.04
C ALA A 169 18.75 20.10 -17.61
N ASP A 170 17.91 20.77 -16.82
CA ASP A 170 17.59 20.42 -15.43
C ASP A 170 16.54 19.29 -15.32
N LEU A 171 15.87 18.93 -16.43
CA LEU A 171 14.87 17.86 -16.42
C LEU A 171 15.56 16.49 -16.40
N GLU A 172 15.30 15.71 -15.35
CA GLU A 172 15.86 14.36 -15.23
C GLU A 172 15.33 13.41 -16.31
N PHE A 173 14.10 13.65 -16.80
CA PHE A 173 13.44 12.87 -17.84
C PHE A 173 13.04 13.78 -19.01
N CYS A 174 13.41 13.42 -20.24
CA CYS A 174 12.95 14.10 -21.46
C CYS A 174 13.15 13.19 -22.67
N TRP A 175 12.09 12.48 -23.07
CA TRP A 175 12.17 11.50 -24.16
C TRP A 175 10.95 11.56 -25.07
N ALA A 176 11.18 11.50 -26.38
CA ALA A 176 10.14 11.37 -27.40
C ALA A 176 10.63 10.49 -28.56
N PRO A 177 9.76 9.69 -29.18
CA PRO A 177 10.13 8.88 -30.34
C PRO A 177 10.58 9.77 -31.51
N GLU A 178 11.61 9.34 -32.26
CA GLU A 178 12.08 10.08 -33.44
C GLU A 178 10.98 10.17 -34.51
N ASN A 179 10.88 11.35 -35.14
CA ASN A 179 9.86 11.68 -36.15
C ASN A 179 8.41 11.51 -35.68
N SER A 180 8.14 11.66 -34.38
CA SER A 180 6.78 11.68 -33.83
C SER A 180 6.20 13.08 -33.67
N GLN A 181 4.88 13.18 -33.79
CA GLN A 181 4.07 14.24 -33.20
C GLN A 181 3.33 13.61 -32.00
N PRO A 182 3.77 13.84 -30.76
CA PRO A 182 3.19 13.22 -29.58
C PRO A 182 1.81 13.81 -29.32
N SER A 183 0.82 12.94 -29.13
CA SER A 183 -0.56 13.30 -28.76
C SER A 183 -0.76 13.28 -27.25
N LEU A 184 0.17 12.66 -26.51
CA LEU A 184 0.20 12.60 -25.05
C LEU A 184 1.52 13.12 -24.50
N ALA A 185 1.45 14.01 -23.51
CA ALA A 185 2.58 14.32 -22.64
C ALA A 185 2.40 13.64 -21.27
N LEU A 186 3.37 12.83 -20.86
CA LEU A 186 3.48 12.22 -19.55
C LEU A 186 4.48 13.05 -18.73
N ILE A 187 4.00 13.70 -17.67
CA ILE A 187 4.82 14.57 -16.82
C ILE A 187 4.93 13.95 -15.42
N GLY A 188 6.15 13.80 -14.90
CA GLY A 188 6.33 13.41 -13.50
C GLY A 188 7.74 13.00 -13.10
N ASP A 189 7.84 12.33 -11.96
CA ASP A 189 9.11 11.87 -11.40
C ASP A 189 9.47 10.43 -11.83
N SER A 190 10.33 9.78 -11.06
CA SER A 190 10.73 8.38 -11.27
C SER A 190 9.52 7.43 -11.40
N HIS A 191 8.37 7.71 -10.79
CA HIS A 191 7.17 6.88 -10.97
C HIS A 191 6.52 7.06 -12.35
N ALA A 192 6.56 8.27 -12.93
CA ALA A 192 6.08 8.47 -14.30
C ALA A 192 6.97 7.73 -15.30
N HIS A 193 8.28 7.70 -15.03
CA HIS A 193 9.25 6.95 -15.82
C HIS A 193 8.94 5.44 -15.89
N HIS A 194 8.47 4.85 -14.79
CA HIS A 194 8.05 3.43 -14.79
C HIS A 194 6.85 3.14 -15.70
N LEU A 195 5.98 4.13 -15.95
CA LEU A 195 4.82 3.98 -16.84
C LEU A 195 5.19 4.14 -18.32
N ALA A 196 6.33 4.75 -18.63
CA ALA A 196 6.77 5.02 -20.00
C ALA A 196 6.93 3.74 -20.83
N PHE A 197 7.37 2.64 -20.22
CA PHE A 197 7.50 1.35 -20.91
C PHE A 197 6.15 0.79 -21.38
N GLY A 198 5.13 0.85 -20.51
CA GLY A 198 3.77 0.42 -20.86
C GLY A 198 3.14 1.30 -21.94
N LEU A 199 3.38 2.62 -21.86
CA LEU A 199 2.91 3.58 -22.87
C LEU A 199 3.60 3.38 -24.21
N GLN A 200 4.89 3.06 -24.25
CA GLN A 200 5.58 2.72 -25.51
C GLN A 200 4.98 1.47 -26.15
N LYS A 201 4.64 0.45 -25.37
CA LYS A 201 4.05 -0.78 -25.88
C LYS A 201 2.66 -0.58 -26.48
N ASN A 202 1.82 0.26 -25.85
CA ASN A 202 0.43 0.44 -26.26
C ASN A 202 0.22 1.63 -27.22
N TRP A 203 0.96 2.72 -27.07
CA TRP A 203 0.82 3.96 -27.85
C TRP A 203 2.01 4.25 -28.78
N GLY A 204 3.04 3.39 -28.79
CA GLY A 204 4.10 3.40 -29.78
C GLY A 204 4.81 4.76 -29.86
N LYS A 205 4.66 5.44 -31.01
CA LYS A 205 5.35 6.69 -31.34
C LYS A 205 4.58 7.95 -30.95
N GLN A 206 3.55 7.92 -30.12
CA GLN A 206 2.68 9.09 -29.89
C GLN A 206 2.76 9.70 -28.48
N PHE A 207 3.85 9.49 -27.74
CA PHE A 207 4.00 10.05 -26.40
C PHE A 207 5.32 10.81 -26.19
N LEU A 208 5.27 11.81 -25.31
CA LEU A 208 6.40 12.61 -24.85
C LEU A 208 6.50 12.44 -23.33
N LEU A 209 7.67 12.10 -22.82
CA LEU A 209 7.98 12.03 -21.38
C LEU A 209 8.73 13.29 -20.97
N ILE A 210 8.26 13.98 -19.92
CA ILE A 210 8.87 15.19 -19.33
C ILE A 210 8.95 15.03 -17.81
#